data_AF-A0A2S7T9N4-F1
#
_entry.id   AF-A0A2S7T9N4-F1
#
_cell.length_a   1.000
_cell.length_b   1.000
_cell.length_c   1.000
_cell.angle_alpha   90.00
_cell.angle_beta   90.00
_cell.angle_gamma   90.00
#
_symmetry.space_group_name_H-M   'P 1'
#
loop_
_entity.id
_entity.type
_entity.pdbx_description
1 polymer ?
#
loop_
_entity_poly.entity_id
_entity_poly.type
_entity_poly.pdbx_seq_one_letter_code
_entity_poly.pdbx_strand_id
1 'polypeptide(L)'
;MNNLSKYEMIFYFLIHPILTMTFFMTWFNQTTLPGIGMAPILLGIILLIVFAIEITLVLVFRKRIIGLGKKLISLFVGFLIYELTLWLFGGSDLMAFLDSFEKPFEENIDGAVSFSSLFSLLIILGLMIINEKLTKNPASPQ
;
A
#
# COMPACT_ATOMS: atom_id res chain seq x y z
N MET A 1 26.61 3.43 -7.51
CA MET A 1 25.49 3.40 -6.55
C MET A 1 24.44 4.52 -6.70
N ASN A 2 24.50 5.40 -7.73
CA ASN A 2 23.61 6.58 -7.81
C ASN A 2 22.24 6.38 -8.49
N ASN A 3 22.00 5.27 -9.20
CA ASN A 3 20.72 5.07 -9.91
C ASN A 3 19.62 4.38 -9.08
N LEU A 4 19.98 3.67 -8.00
CA LEU A 4 19.02 2.91 -7.20
C LEU A 4 18.09 3.84 -6.38
N SER A 5 18.64 4.93 -5.82
CA SER A 5 17.87 5.94 -5.08
C SER A 5 16.80 6.62 -5.95
N LYS A 6 17.05 6.75 -7.26
CA LYS A 6 16.13 7.42 -8.19
C LYS A 6 14.84 6.63 -8.44
N TYR A 7 14.89 5.30 -8.30
CA TYR A 7 13.75 4.41 -8.55
C TYR A 7 13.25 3.71 -7.28
N GLU A 8 13.83 4.04 -6.12
CA GLU A 8 13.51 3.46 -4.83
C GLU A 8 12.01 3.55 -4.50
N MET A 9 11.40 4.72 -4.74
CA MET A 9 9.95 4.88 -4.53
C MET A 9 9.12 4.03 -5.48
N ILE A 10 9.55 3.87 -6.74
CA ILE A 10 8.85 3.02 -7.70
C ILE A 10 8.87 1.57 -7.23
N PHE A 11 9.99 1.11 -6.68
CA PHE A 11 10.10 -0.23 -6.11
C PHE A 11 9.15 -0.43 -4.92
N TYR A 12 9.06 0.55 -4.02
CA TYR A 12 8.11 0.49 -2.90
C TYR A 12 6.65 0.47 -3.36
N PHE A 13 6.27 1.30 -4.33
CA PHE A 13 4.92 1.28 -4.90
C PHE A 13 4.63 0.04 -5.73
N LEU A 14 5.64 -0.66 -6.25
CA LEU A 14 5.45 -1.97 -6.88
C LEU A 14 5.20 -3.08 -5.83
N ILE A 15 5.90 -3.01 -4.70
CA ILE A 15 5.73 -3.98 -3.60
C ILE A 15 4.36 -3.83 -2.94
N HIS A 16 3.85 -2.60 -2.81
CA HIS A 16 2.58 -2.31 -2.13
C HIS A 16 1.39 -3.14 -2.62
N PRO A 17 1.04 -3.19 -3.93
CA PRO A 17 -0.08 -3.98 -4.41
C PRO A 17 0.17 -5.49 -4.27
N ILE A 18 1.43 -5.95 -4.37
CA ILE A 18 1.79 -7.36 -4.20
C ILE A 18 1.54 -7.79 -2.75
N LEU A 19 2.03 -7.03 -1.78
CA LEU A 19 1.81 -7.29 -0.36
C LEU A 19 0.32 -7.19 0.00
N THR A 20 -0.37 -6.17 -0.51
CA THR A 20 -1.78 -5.93 -0.20
C THR A 20 -2.64 -7.09 -0.69
N MET A 21 -2.40 -7.54 -1.93
CA MET A 21 -3.07 -8.71 -2.47
C MET A 21 -2.72 -9.99 -1.68
N THR A 22 -1.46 -10.14 -1.26
CA THR A 22 -1.03 -11.32 -0.49
C THR A 22 -1.71 -11.39 0.88
N PHE A 23 -1.77 -10.29 1.62
CA PHE A 23 -2.48 -10.23 2.89
C PHE A 23 -3.98 -10.46 2.72
N PHE A 24 -4.57 -9.82 1.72
CA PHE A 24 -5.99 -10.00 1.44
C PHE A 24 -6.32 -11.44 1.09
N MET A 25 -5.52 -12.09 0.22
CA MET A 25 -5.71 -13.51 -0.11
C MET A 25 -5.51 -14.43 1.09
N THR A 26 -4.61 -14.08 2.01
CA THR A 26 -4.43 -14.84 3.26
C THR A 26 -5.68 -14.79 4.12
N TRP A 27 -6.28 -13.60 4.29
CA TRP A 27 -7.57 -13.44 4.97
C TRP A 27 -8.71 -14.12 4.21
N PHE A 28 -8.75 -13.97 2.88
CA PHE A 28 -9.79 -14.53 2.01
C PHE A 28 -9.84 -16.05 2.08
N ASN A 29 -8.70 -16.72 2.26
CA ASN A 29 -8.63 -18.16 2.42
C ASN A 29 -9.09 -18.65 3.82
N GLN A 30 -9.28 -17.73 4.77
CA GLN A 30 -9.70 -18.04 6.14
C GLN A 30 -11.15 -17.64 6.42
N THR A 31 -11.71 -16.70 5.67
CA THR A 31 -13.09 -16.24 5.86
C THR A 31 -14.11 -17.27 5.37
N THR A 32 -15.25 -17.33 6.05
CA THR A 32 -16.39 -18.19 5.73
C THR A 32 -17.56 -17.40 5.10
N LEU A 33 -17.33 -16.12 4.78
CA LEU A 33 -18.33 -15.23 4.22
C LEU A 33 -18.89 -15.74 2.88
N PRO A 34 -20.22 -15.91 2.75
CA PRO A 34 -20.83 -16.28 1.49
C PRO A 34 -20.83 -15.10 0.51
N GLY A 35 -20.68 -15.38 -0.80
CA GLY A 35 -20.90 -14.40 -1.87
C GLY A 35 -19.72 -13.48 -2.20
N ILE A 36 -18.54 -13.65 -1.59
CA ILE A 36 -17.38 -12.76 -1.79
C ILE A 36 -16.43 -13.19 -2.92
N GLY A 37 -16.80 -14.19 -3.73
CA GLY A 37 -15.91 -14.82 -4.72
C GLY A 37 -15.27 -13.87 -5.74
N MET A 38 -15.86 -12.70 -5.99
CA MET A 38 -15.33 -11.68 -6.90
C MET A 38 -14.42 -10.64 -6.21
N ALA A 39 -14.37 -10.61 -4.87
CA ALA A 39 -13.62 -9.61 -4.12
C ALA A 39 -12.12 -9.57 -4.47
N PRO A 40 -11.40 -10.71 -4.65
CA PRO A 40 -10.00 -10.68 -5.07
C PRO A 40 -9.79 -10.02 -6.44
N ILE A 41 -10.71 -10.25 -7.38
CA ILE A 41 -10.65 -9.68 -8.74
C ILE A 41 -10.85 -8.16 -8.66
N LEU A 42 -11.87 -7.73 -7.91
CA LEU A 42 -12.16 -6.31 -7.72
C LEU A 42 -10.98 -5.59 -7.04
N LEU A 43 -10.43 -6.19 -5.97
CA LEU A 43 -9.24 -5.65 -5.30
C LEU A 43 -8.06 -5.56 -6.26
N GLY A 44 -7.82 -6.58 -7.09
CA GLY A 44 -6.78 -6.56 -8.10
C GLY A 44 -6.91 -5.39 -9.09
N ILE A 45 -8.14 -5.12 -9.56
CA ILE A 45 -8.41 -3.98 -10.44
C ILE A 45 -8.14 -2.65 -9.73
N ILE A 46 -8.61 -2.51 -8.49
CA ILE A 46 -8.39 -1.31 -7.68
C ILE A 46 -6.89 -1.07 -7.47
N LEU A 47 -6.13 -2.11 -7.11
CA LEU A 47 -4.69 -2.03 -6.92
C LEU A 47 -3.95 -1.64 -8.21
N LEU A 48 -4.39 -2.11 -9.38
CA LEU A 48 -3.81 -1.69 -10.66
C LEU A 48 -4.06 -0.21 -10.96
N ILE A 49 -5.27 0.30 -10.67
CA ILE A 49 -5.61 1.71 -10.83
C ILE A 49 -4.75 2.57 -9.91
N VAL A 50 -4.70 2.21 -8.62
CA VAL A 50 -3.90 2.91 -7.61
C VAL A 50 -2.43 2.92 -8.00
N PHE A 51 -1.87 1.77 -8.37
CA PHE A 51 -0.49 1.65 -8.82
C PHE A 51 -0.18 2.56 -10.03
N ALA A 52 -1.07 2.62 -11.02
CA ALA A 52 -0.90 3.47 -12.19
C ALA A 52 -0.86 4.97 -11.81
N ILE A 53 -1.74 5.39 -10.88
CA ILE A 53 -1.77 6.76 -10.37
C ILE A 53 -0.49 7.07 -9.58
N GLU A 54 -0.11 6.20 -8.65
CA GLU A 54 1.06 6.38 -7.78
C GLU A 54 2.37 6.46 -8.58
N ILE A 55 2.58 5.55 -9.54
CA ILE A 55 3.76 5.62 -10.41
C ILE A 55 3.78 6.94 -11.18
N THR A 56 2.64 7.36 -11.72
CA THR A 56 2.56 8.63 -12.46
C THR A 56 2.96 9.81 -11.57
N LEU A 57 2.42 9.87 -10.34
CA LEU A 57 2.77 10.91 -9.37
C LEU A 57 4.25 10.88 -8.99
N VAL A 58 4.80 9.71 -8.71
CA VAL A 58 6.23 9.56 -8.39
C VAL A 58 7.10 10.02 -9.54
N LEU A 59 6.78 9.65 -10.78
CA LEU A 59 7.56 10.07 -11.95
C LEU A 59 7.53 11.59 -12.14
N VAL A 60 6.36 12.22 -11.98
CA VAL A 60 6.19 13.68 -12.06
C VAL A 60 6.96 14.39 -10.95
N PHE A 61 6.86 13.90 -9.71
CA PHE A 61 7.44 14.54 -8.53
C PHE A 61 8.81 14.00 -8.12
N ARG A 62 9.44 13.10 -8.90
CA ARG A 62 10.69 12.40 -8.53
C ARG A 62 11.81 13.30 -8.03
N LYS A 63 11.96 14.50 -8.60
CA LYS A 63 13.00 15.47 -8.22
C LYS A 63 12.74 16.10 -6.84
N ARG A 64 11.50 16.04 -6.35
CA ARG A 64 11.11 16.58 -5.05
C ARG A 64 11.20 15.53 -3.94
N ILE A 65 11.04 14.24 -4.25
CA ILE A 65 10.98 13.12 -3.28
C ILE A 65 12.38 12.54 -3.00
N ILE A 66 13.28 13.34 -2.42
CA ILE A 66 14.70 12.94 -2.22
C ILE A 66 15.05 12.63 -0.74
N GLY A 67 14.19 12.99 0.22
CA GLY A 67 14.43 12.73 1.66
C GLY A 67 13.33 11.87 2.31
N LEU A 68 13.65 11.19 3.42
CA LEU A 68 12.73 10.29 4.14
C LEU A 68 11.38 10.94 4.39
N GLY A 69 11.34 12.14 5.00
CA GLY A 69 10.07 12.81 5.28
C GLY A 69 9.18 13.00 4.04
N LYS A 70 9.78 13.27 2.88
CA LYS A 70 9.03 13.41 1.62
C LYS A 70 8.61 12.06 1.03
N LYS A 71 9.41 11.01 1.23
CA LYS A 71 9.05 9.64 0.89
C LYS A 71 7.87 9.15 1.76
N LEU A 72 7.87 9.48 3.06
CA LEU A 72 6.76 9.23 3.98
C LEU A 72 5.48 9.96 3.55
N ILE A 73 5.59 11.25 3.22
CA ILE A 73 4.46 12.00 2.66
C ILE A 73 3.94 11.32 1.38
N SER A 74 4.84 10.86 0.51
CA SER A 74 4.45 10.13 -0.71
C SER A 74 3.70 8.82 -0.40
N LEU A 75 4.15 8.04 0.59
CA LEU A 75 3.46 6.83 1.04
C LEU A 75 2.08 7.14 1.62
N PHE A 76 1.98 8.18 2.44
CA PHE A 76 0.72 8.61 3.03
C PHE A 76 -0.27 9.08 1.96
N VAL A 77 0.19 9.85 0.97
CA VAL A 77 -0.63 10.25 -0.19
C VAL A 77 -1.07 9.03 -0.99
N GLY A 78 -0.18 8.04 -1.19
CA GLY A 78 -0.53 6.77 -1.83
C GLY A 78 -1.66 6.02 -1.12
N PHE A 79 -1.56 5.91 0.21
CA PHE A 79 -2.63 5.35 1.04
C PHE A 79 -3.96 6.09 0.89
N LEU A 80 -3.93 7.42 0.87
CA LEU A 80 -5.16 8.22 0.66
C LEU A 80 -5.76 7.99 -0.72
N ILE A 81 -4.94 7.85 -1.76
CA ILE A 81 -5.40 7.51 -3.12
C ILE A 81 -6.04 6.13 -3.14
N TYR A 82 -5.45 5.16 -2.44
CA TYR A 82 -5.99 3.83 -2.29
C TYR A 82 -7.37 3.83 -1.61
N GLU A 83 -7.49 4.43 -0.43
CA GLU A 83 -8.75 4.54 0.31
C GLU A 83 -9.82 5.31 -0.47
N LEU A 84 -9.42 6.38 -1.17
CA LEU A 84 -10.35 7.14 -2.02
C LEU A 84 -10.82 6.31 -3.22
N THR A 85 -9.97 5.46 -3.79
CA THR A 85 -10.36 4.54 -4.87
C THR A 85 -11.31 3.47 -4.33
N LEU A 86 -11.06 2.92 -3.13
CA LEU A 86 -12.00 2.00 -2.49
C LEU A 86 -13.36 2.66 -2.29
N TRP A 87 -13.39 3.89 -1.79
CA TRP A 87 -14.64 4.64 -1.59
C TRP A 87 -15.42 4.83 -2.91
N LEU A 88 -14.74 5.18 -3.99
CA LEU A 88 -15.37 5.34 -5.31
C LEU A 88 -15.96 4.04 -5.88
N PHE A 89 -15.38 2.88 -5.57
CA PHE A 89 -15.80 1.58 -6.10
C PHE A 89 -16.68 0.75 -5.15
N GLY A 90 -16.54 0.95 -3.83
CA GLY A 90 -17.22 0.19 -2.77
C GLY A 90 -18.52 0.83 -2.29
N GLY A 91 -18.76 2.12 -2.57
CA GLY A 91 -20.04 2.79 -2.29
C GLY A 91 -20.41 2.93 -0.81
N SER A 92 -19.51 2.63 0.14
CA SER A 92 -19.77 2.77 1.58
C SER A 92 -19.66 4.23 2.05
N ASP A 93 -20.28 4.51 3.20
CA ASP A 93 -20.19 5.78 3.89
C ASP A 93 -18.79 5.94 4.51
N LEU A 94 -18.12 7.07 4.23
CA LEU A 94 -16.98 7.61 5.01
C LEU A 94 -15.76 6.69 5.24
N MET A 95 -15.04 6.33 4.16
CA MET A 95 -13.77 5.57 4.12
C MET A 95 -13.82 4.14 4.71
N ALA A 96 -13.49 3.15 3.89
CA ALA A 96 -13.42 1.73 4.26
C ALA A 96 -12.56 1.46 5.53
N PHE A 97 -11.52 2.27 5.76
CA PHE A 97 -10.74 2.21 6.99
C PHE A 97 -11.52 2.54 8.27
N LEU A 98 -12.46 3.49 8.26
CA LEU A 98 -13.21 3.85 9.47
C LEU A 98 -14.32 2.82 9.75
N ASP A 99 -14.99 2.37 8.69
CA ASP A 99 -15.96 1.26 8.73
C ASP A 99 -15.31 -0.04 9.23
N SER A 100 -13.99 -0.18 9.11
CA SER A 100 -13.22 -1.33 9.58
C SER A 100 -13.35 -1.58 11.09
N PHE A 101 -13.65 -0.55 11.88
CA PHE A 101 -13.77 -0.64 13.34
C PHE A 101 -15.18 -0.97 13.83
N GLU A 102 -16.19 -0.92 12.96
CA GLU A 102 -17.58 -1.12 13.35
C GLU A 102 -17.99 -2.60 13.38
N LYS A 103 -17.34 -3.45 12.58
CA LYS A 103 -17.67 -4.88 12.45
C LYS A 103 -16.47 -5.77 12.80
N PRO A 104 -16.70 -7.00 13.31
CA PRO A 104 -15.64 -7.99 13.50
C PRO A 104 -14.86 -8.23 12.20
N PHE A 105 -13.54 -8.32 12.30
CA PHE A 105 -12.63 -8.41 11.14
C PHE A 105 -12.91 -9.60 10.22
N GLU A 106 -13.38 -10.73 10.76
CA GLU A 106 -13.72 -11.93 9.98
C GLU A 106 -14.93 -11.73 9.05
N GLU A 107 -15.81 -10.79 9.41
CA GLU A 107 -17.05 -10.49 8.69
C GLU A 107 -16.98 -9.16 7.93
N ASN A 108 -15.84 -8.47 7.97
CA ASN A 108 -15.68 -7.11 7.44
C ASN A 108 -14.75 -7.09 6.22
N ILE A 109 -15.33 -7.21 5.03
CA ILE A 109 -14.58 -7.19 3.75
C ILE A 109 -13.87 -5.85 3.57
N ASP A 110 -14.54 -4.73 3.83
CA ASP A 110 -13.99 -3.39 3.68
C ASP A 110 -12.79 -3.20 4.63
N GLY A 111 -12.96 -3.65 5.88
CA GLY A 111 -11.87 -3.71 6.84
C GLY A 111 -10.72 -4.60 6.38
N ALA A 112 -10.98 -5.80 5.89
CA ALA A 112 -9.95 -6.72 5.40
C ALA A 112 -9.13 -6.10 4.25
N VAL A 113 -9.79 -5.39 3.35
CA VAL A 113 -9.16 -4.68 2.24
C VAL A 113 -8.29 -3.53 2.75
N SER A 114 -8.82 -2.63 3.58
CA SER A 114 -8.07 -1.50 4.15
C SER A 114 -6.91 -1.93 5.05
N PHE A 115 -7.10 -2.90 5.93
CA PHE A 115 -6.05 -3.42 6.81
C PHE A 115 -4.93 -4.10 6.03
N SER A 116 -5.24 -4.84 4.96
CA SER A 116 -4.22 -5.46 4.11
C SER A 116 -3.29 -4.41 3.48
N SER A 117 -3.85 -3.29 3.04
CA SER A 117 -3.06 -2.15 2.53
C SER A 117 -2.23 -1.50 3.64
N LEU A 118 -2.81 -1.29 4.82
CA LEU A 118 -2.12 -0.70 5.95
C LEU A 118 -0.94 -1.56 6.43
N PHE A 119 -1.11 -2.88 6.56
CA PHE A 119 -0.01 -3.81 6.89
C PHE A 119 1.10 -3.78 5.84
N SER A 120 0.73 -3.71 4.56
CA SER A 120 1.69 -3.57 3.47
C SER A 120 2.53 -2.30 3.60
N LEU A 121 1.89 -1.18 3.94
CA LEU A 121 2.57 0.09 4.16
C LEU A 121 3.49 0.06 5.38
N LEU A 122 3.11 -0.62 6.47
CA LEU A 122 3.98 -0.82 7.64
C LEU A 122 5.26 -1.59 7.27
N ILE A 123 5.16 -2.62 6.43
CA ILE A 123 6.32 -3.36 5.93
C ILE A 123 7.19 -2.47 5.06
N ILE A 124 6.59 -1.72 4.13
CA ILE A 124 7.32 -0.80 3.26
C ILE A 124 8.03 0.29 4.08
N LEU A 125 7.37 0.81 5.11
CA LEU A 125 7.96 1.76 6.05
C LEU A 125 9.18 1.15 6.75
N GLY A 126 9.06 -0.07 7.25
CA GLY A 126 10.17 -0.80 7.85
C GLY A 126 11.35 -0.96 6.90
N LEU A 127 11.09 -1.39 5.65
CA LEU A 127 12.09 -1.52 4.59
C LEU A 127 12.76 -0.17 4.28
N MET A 128 11.99 0.92 4.22
CA MET A 128 12.50 2.26 3.96
C MET A 128 13.43 2.75 5.08
N ILE A 129 13.06 2.55 6.34
CA ILE A 129 13.87 2.92 7.50
C ILE A 129 15.17 2.11 7.53
N ILE A 130 15.11 0.79 7.26
CA ILE A 130 16.30 -0.07 7.20
C ILE A 130 17.22 0.39 6.06
N ASN A 131 16.67 0.65 4.87
CA ASN A 131 17.45 1.11 3.72
C ASN A 131 18.14 2.46 3.98
N GLU A 132 17.47 3.40 4.66
CA GLU A 132 18.07 4.67 5.04
C GLU A 132 19.19 4.50 6.08
N LYS A 133 19.03 3.61 7.06
CA LYS A 133 20.09 3.30 8.02
C LYS A 133 21.32 2.70 7.32
N LEU A 134 21.13 1.75 6.41
CA LEU A 134 22.21 1.11 5.66
C LEU A 134 22.95 2.09 4.73
N THR A 135 22.23 3.05 4.15
CA THR A 135 22.84 4.07 3.28
C THR A 135 23.54 5.20 4.05
N LYS A 136 23.11 5.51 5.28
CA LYS A 136 23.76 6.52 6.15
C LYS A 136 24.90 5.98 7.02
N ASN A 137 24.94 4.69 7.32
CA ASN A 137 26.05 4.03 8.02
C ASN A 137 26.87 3.16 7.03
N PRO A 138 27.89 3.72 6.35
CA PRO A 138 28.85 2.92 5.60
C PRO A 138 29.85 2.30 6.58
N ALA A 139 29.40 1.37 7.41
CA ALA A 139 30.26 0.59 8.28
C ALA A 139 29.93 -0.90 8.11
N SER A 140 30.37 -1.47 7.00
CA SER A 140 30.72 -2.89 6.91
C SER A 140 31.76 -3.10 5.80
N PRO A 141 32.65 -4.10 5.95
CA PRO A 141 34.06 -4.02 5.55
C PRO A 141 34.30 -4.37 4.08
N GLN A 142 35.32 -3.75 3.49
CA GLN A 142 36.05 -4.32 2.35
C GLN A 142 36.86 -5.53 2.82
#